data_AF-A0AAN7H8S9-F1
#
_entry.id   AF-A0AAN7H8S9-F1
#
_cell.length_a   1.000
_cell.length_b   1.000
_cell.length_c   1.000
_cell.angle_alpha   90.00
_cell.angle_beta   90.00
_cell.angle_gamma   90.00
#
_symmetry.space_group_name_H-M   'P 1'
#
loop_
_entity.id
_entity.type
_entity.pdbx_description
1 polymer ?
#
loop_
_entity_poly.entity_id
_entity_poly.type
_entity_poly.pdbx_seq_one_letter_code
_entity_poly.pdbx_strand_id
1 'polypeptide(L)'
;MNRHLYGEAHGRPVKVLRYTLMNRRNSDDGVVLDEFWRARVIDDELYLQTSADLYHDKGRARTLRQYLEESHGRTTMLDGLVCHHVGVIRALKLKSDSSGPFEPVKGSLMSCRHCFTDYRIDVQWRPRTRMGWSPYGWVIRVTRWHQLGSCRSPQDSKWFNYATKNVGAITAPRVNSCTAGMVYRRWRGQDAEGAGVTNLAGDDGRFVELSR
;
A
#
# COMPACT_ATOMS: atom_id res chain seq x y z
N MET A 1 -7.08 19.68 6.33
CA MET A 1 -5.63 19.40 6.39
C MET A 1 -4.81 20.63 6.71
N ASN A 2 -5.39 21.80 6.94
CA ASN A 2 -4.66 23.06 6.86
C ASN A 2 -3.80 23.40 8.10
N ARG A 3 -3.69 22.50 9.07
CA ARG A 3 -2.86 22.70 10.26
C ARG A 3 -1.38 22.93 9.93
N HIS A 4 -0.86 22.30 8.88
CA HIS A 4 0.53 22.53 8.46
C HIS A 4 0.74 23.91 7.83
N LEU A 5 -0.31 24.60 7.41
CA LEU A 5 -0.25 25.96 6.88
C LEU A 5 -0.64 27.04 7.89
N TYR A 6 -1.74 26.83 8.62
CA TYR A 6 -2.37 27.85 9.47
C TYR A 6 -2.20 27.56 10.97
N GLY A 7 -1.45 26.53 11.34
CA GLY A 7 -1.17 26.20 12.74
C GLY A 7 -2.25 25.36 13.42
N GLU A 8 -2.09 25.16 14.73
CA GLU A 8 -2.75 24.07 15.47
C GLU A 8 -4.28 24.12 15.48
N ALA A 9 -4.87 25.31 15.37
CA ALA A 9 -6.31 25.54 15.35
C ALA A 9 -7.00 25.05 14.06
N HIS A 10 -6.24 24.76 12.99
CA HIS A 10 -6.80 24.55 11.64
C HIS A 10 -6.74 23.09 11.16
N GLY A 11 -6.89 22.14 12.10
CA GLY A 11 -7.14 20.73 11.80
C GLY A 11 -6.41 19.76 12.73
N ARG A 12 -6.65 18.46 12.52
CA ARG A 12 -5.90 17.40 13.23
C ARG A 12 -4.48 17.31 12.67
N PRO A 13 -3.47 17.07 13.52
CA PRO A 13 -2.11 16.97 13.05
C PRO A 13 -1.94 15.66 12.26
N VAL A 14 -1.15 15.70 11.18
CA VAL A 14 -0.90 14.53 10.30
C VAL A 14 -0.35 13.34 11.07
N LYS A 15 0.34 13.57 12.20
CA LYS A 15 0.79 12.51 13.10
C LYS A 15 -0.32 11.61 13.63
N VAL A 16 -1.57 12.09 13.69
CA VAL A 16 -2.75 11.29 14.06
C VAL A 16 -3.12 10.27 12.97
N LEU A 17 -2.74 10.52 11.72
CA LEU A 17 -2.96 9.62 10.58
C LEU A 17 -1.81 8.63 10.38
N ARG A 18 -0.79 8.63 11.25
CA ARG A 18 0.43 7.82 11.08
C ARG A 18 0.28 6.36 11.50
N TYR A 19 -0.81 5.99 12.19
CA TYR A 19 -0.94 4.63 12.69
C TYR A 19 -2.39 4.21 12.85
N THR A 20 -2.89 3.43 11.89
CA THR A 20 -4.11 2.66 12.06
C THR A 20 -3.89 1.30 11.43
N LEU A 21 -3.86 0.27 12.29
CA LEU A 21 -3.97 -1.12 11.85
C LEU A 21 -5.46 -1.41 11.68
N MET A 22 -5.89 -1.64 10.45
CA MET A 22 -7.21 -2.22 10.21
C MET A 22 -7.03 -3.72 9.98
N ASN A 23 -7.49 -4.52 10.94
CA ASN A 23 -7.68 -5.95 10.71
C ASN A 23 -9.11 -6.15 10.20
N ARG A 24 -9.25 -6.64 8.98
CA ARG A 24 -10.53 -7.07 8.42
C ARG A 24 -10.47 -8.57 8.18
N ARG A 25 -11.36 -9.31 8.82
CA ARG A 25 -11.51 -10.75 8.63
C ARG A 25 -12.81 -11.00 7.87
N ASN A 26 -12.72 -11.75 6.78
CA ASN A 26 -13.90 -12.37 6.19
C ASN A 26 -14.22 -13.63 7.02
N SER A 27 -15.35 -13.63 7.72
CA SER A 27 -15.75 -14.72 8.62
C SER A 27 -15.94 -16.05 7.90
N ASP A 28 -16.34 -16.00 6.63
CA ASP A 28 -16.87 -17.18 5.93
C ASP A 28 -15.73 -18.02 5.32
N ASP A 29 -14.64 -17.36 4.89
CA ASP A 29 -13.56 -18.01 4.14
C ASP A 29 -12.21 -18.03 4.87
N GLY A 30 -12.13 -17.46 6.08
CA GLY A 30 -10.87 -17.39 6.85
C GLY A 30 -9.77 -16.51 6.23
N VAL A 31 -10.13 -15.72 5.21
CA VAL A 31 -9.23 -14.74 4.59
C VAL A 31 -9.18 -13.48 5.46
N VAL A 32 -7.96 -13.04 5.73
CA VAL A 32 -7.63 -11.89 6.55
C VAL A 32 -6.90 -10.85 5.72
N LEU A 33 -7.27 -9.59 5.93
CA LEU A 33 -6.65 -8.41 5.37
C LEU A 33 -6.15 -7.54 6.53
N ASP A 34 -4.84 -7.47 6.69
CA ASP A 34 -4.18 -6.58 7.64
C ASP A 34 -3.64 -5.35 6.91
N GLU A 35 -4.15 -4.17 7.23
CA GLU A 35 -3.80 -2.94 6.53
C GLU A 35 -3.13 -1.91 7.44
N PHE A 36 -2.04 -1.33 6.96
CA PHE A 36 -1.19 -0.35 7.64
C PHE A 36 -1.05 0.91 6.79
N TRP A 37 -1.30 2.08 7.38
CA TRP A 37 -1.36 3.34 6.64
C TRP A 37 -0.40 4.36 7.24
N ARG A 38 0.28 5.14 6.39
CA ARG A 38 1.14 6.26 6.76
C ARG A 38 0.82 7.45 5.87
N ALA A 39 0.51 8.59 6.48
CA ALA A 39 0.28 9.83 5.75
C ALA A 39 1.43 10.82 5.95
N ARG A 40 1.69 11.63 4.94
CA ARG A 40 2.68 12.72 4.93
C ARG A 40 2.16 13.88 4.07
N VAL A 41 2.65 15.08 4.32
CA VAL A 41 2.43 16.24 3.44
C VAL A 41 3.77 16.60 2.81
N ILE A 42 3.81 16.69 1.48
CA ILE A 42 5.00 17.03 0.68
C ILE A 42 4.56 18.09 -0.32
N ASP A 43 5.23 19.23 -0.37
CA ASP A 43 4.90 20.36 -1.25
C ASP A 43 3.42 20.76 -1.21
N ASP A 44 2.86 20.87 0.01
CA ASP A 44 1.45 21.19 0.26
C ASP A 44 0.42 20.14 -0.22
N GLU A 45 0.87 18.94 -0.59
CA GLU A 45 0.01 17.85 -1.04
C GLU A 45 0.05 16.66 -0.08
N LEU A 46 -1.09 15.98 0.08
CA LEU A 46 -1.20 14.76 0.85
C LEU A 46 -0.66 13.58 0.06
N TYR A 47 0.27 12.86 0.70
CA TYR A 47 0.69 11.54 0.28
C TYR A 47 0.24 10.50 1.30
N LEU A 48 -0.20 9.34 0.80
CA LEU A 48 -0.63 8.21 1.61
C LEU A 48 0.09 6.95 1.15
N GLN A 49 0.86 6.33 2.04
CA GLN A 49 1.40 5.00 1.86
C GLN A 49 0.53 4.00 2.61
N THR A 50 0.11 2.95 1.93
CA THR A 50 -0.60 1.83 2.55
C THR A 50 0.15 0.54 2.30
N SER A 51 0.18 -0.36 3.27
CA SER A 51 0.66 -1.73 3.13
C SER A 51 -0.43 -2.66 3.62
N ALA A 52 -0.83 -3.61 2.79
CA ALA A 52 -1.88 -4.55 3.10
C ALA A 52 -1.34 -5.98 2.95
N ASP A 53 -1.45 -6.81 4.00
CA ASP A 53 -1.16 -8.24 3.94
C ASP A 53 -2.48 -9.00 3.81
N LEU A 54 -2.66 -9.70 2.69
CA LEU A 54 -3.79 -10.58 2.44
C LEU A 54 -3.32 -12.04 2.57
N TYR A 55 -3.97 -12.80 3.44
CA TYR A 55 -3.60 -14.18 3.73
C TYR A 55 -4.79 -14.98 4.26
N HIS A 56 -4.65 -16.29 4.39
CA HIS A 56 -5.64 -17.14 5.07
C HIS A 56 -5.12 -17.54 6.46
N ASP A 57 -5.95 -17.39 7.48
CA ASP A 57 -5.59 -17.66 8.89
C ASP A 57 -5.10 -19.10 9.18
N LYS A 58 -5.55 -20.08 8.38
CA LYS A 58 -5.15 -21.48 8.41
C LYS A 58 -4.13 -21.86 7.32
N GLY A 59 -3.59 -20.88 6.59
CA GLY A 59 -2.60 -21.10 5.53
C GLY A 59 -3.14 -21.83 4.29
N ARG A 60 -4.46 -21.85 4.06
CA ARG A 60 -5.08 -22.55 2.92
C ARG A 60 -4.93 -21.77 1.62
N ALA A 61 -3.95 -22.16 0.80
CA ALA A 61 -3.63 -21.51 -0.47
C ALA A 61 -4.82 -21.46 -1.44
N ARG A 62 -5.55 -22.57 -1.58
CA ARG A 62 -6.67 -22.70 -2.51
C ARG A 62 -7.80 -21.73 -2.19
N THR A 63 -8.17 -21.61 -0.92
CA THR A 63 -9.22 -20.69 -0.47
C THR A 63 -8.79 -19.23 -0.64
N LEU A 64 -7.53 -18.89 -0.35
CA LEU A 64 -6.99 -17.56 -0.64
C LEU A 64 -7.07 -17.22 -2.14
N ARG A 65 -6.72 -18.17 -3.01
CA ARG A 65 -6.81 -18.01 -4.47
C ARG A 65 -8.26 -17.85 -4.93
N GLN A 66 -9.15 -18.71 -4.47
CA GLN A 66 -10.58 -18.65 -4.78
C GLN A 66 -11.17 -17.30 -4.36
N TYR A 67 -10.80 -16.78 -3.18
CA TYR A 67 -11.23 -15.45 -2.73
C TYR A 67 -10.76 -14.33 -3.66
N LEU A 68 -9.54 -14.41 -4.20
CA LEU A 68 -9.07 -13.47 -5.22
C LEU A 68 -9.88 -13.60 -6.50
N GLU A 69 -10.12 -14.82 -6.98
CA GLU A 69 -10.80 -15.06 -8.26
C GLU A 69 -12.31 -14.72 -8.23
N GLU A 70 -13.04 -15.11 -7.19
CA GLU A 70 -14.48 -14.84 -7.02
C GLU A 70 -14.80 -13.36 -6.80
N SER A 71 -13.80 -12.60 -6.38
CA SER A 71 -13.92 -11.16 -6.21
C SER A 71 -14.02 -10.39 -7.53
N HIS A 72 -13.80 -11.04 -8.69
CA HIS A 72 -13.78 -10.41 -10.02
C HIS A 72 -15.10 -9.88 -10.61
N GLY A 73 -16.15 -9.77 -9.81
CA GLY A 73 -17.43 -9.23 -10.28
C GLY A 73 -18.37 -8.73 -9.18
N ARG A 74 -18.00 -8.91 -7.91
CA ARG A 74 -18.68 -8.30 -6.77
C ARG A 74 -17.86 -7.10 -6.33
N THR A 75 -18.52 -6.04 -5.87
CA THR A 75 -17.85 -4.91 -5.20
C THR A 75 -17.22 -5.41 -3.91
N THR A 76 -16.08 -6.07 -4.02
CA THR A 76 -15.42 -6.75 -2.91
C THR A 76 -14.37 -5.83 -2.29
N MET A 77 -13.89 -6.21 -1.11
CA MET A 77 -12.77 -5.53 -0.46
C MET A 77 -11.51 -5.42 -1.35
N LEU A 78 -11.40 -6.23 -2.41
CA LEU A 78 -10.25 -6.29 -3.29
C LEU A 78 -10.21 -5.24 -4.40
N ASP A 79 -11.36 -4.68 -4.81
CA ASP A 79 -11.45 -3.66 -5.86
C ASP A 79 -10.80 -2.32 -5.49
N GLY A 80 -10.43 -2.16 -4.22
CA GLY A 80 -9.68 -1.02 -3.71
C GLY A 80 -8.26 -1.35 -3.28
N LEU A 81 -7.81 -2.62 -3.38
CA LEU A 81 -6.58 -3.05 -2.72
C LEU A 81 -5.32 -2.41 -3.33
N VAL A 82 -5.34 -2.08 -4.63
CA VAL A 82 -4.35 -1.17 -5.24
C VAL A 82 -4.99 0.19 -5.48
N CYS A 83 -6.03 0.25 -6.30
CA CYS A 83 -6.95 1.38 -6.47
C CYS A 83 -8.15 0.90 -7.30
N HIS A 84 -9.21 1.72 -7.43
CA HIS A 84 -10.40 1.34 -8.21
C HIS A 84 -10.16 1.06 -9.70
N HIS A 85 -9.04 1.50 -10.27
CA HIS A 85 -8.69 1.25 -11.68
C HIS A 85 -7.84 0.00 -11.90
N VAL A 86 -7.25 -0.53 -10.83
CA VAL A 86 -6.32 -1.65 -10.87
C VAL A 86 -6.70 -2.63 -9.76
N GLY A 87 -7.37 -3.72 -10.11
CA GLY A 87 -7.60 -4.83 -9.18
C GLY A 87 -6.32 -5.63 -8.92
N VAL A 88 -6.23 -6.23 -7.72
CA VAL A 88 -5.06 -7.02 -7.30
C VAL A 88 -4.76 -8.18 -8.24
N ILE A 89 -5.79 -8.89 -8.72
CA ILE A 89 -5.59 -10.02 -9.62
C ILE A 89 -5.06 -9.59 -10.98
N ARG A 90 -5.61 -8.50 -11.53
CA ARG A 90 -5.11 -7.92 -12.79
C ARG A 90 -3.64 -7.55 -12.67
N ALA A 91 -3.24 -7.03 -11.51
CA ALA A 91 -1.86 -6.68 -11.23
C ALA A 91 -0.95 -7.90 -11.02
N LEU A 92 -1.44 -8.96 -10.37
CA LEU A 92 -0.73 -10.22 -10.19
C LEU A 92 -0.68 -11.08 -11.47
N LYS A 93 -1.49 -10.76 -12.48
CA LYS A 93 -1.66 -11.55 -13.71
C LYS A 93 -2.02 -13.01 -13.40
N LEU A 94 -2.79 -13.26 -12.33
CA LEU A 94 -3.24 -14.64 -12.05
C LEU A 94 -4.15 -15.09 -13.19
N LYS A 95 -3.89 -16.29 -13.70
CA LYS A 95 -4.78 -16.95 -14.66
C LYS A 95 -5.90 -17.62 -13.88
N SER A 96 -7.14 -17.46 -14.33
CA SER A 96 -8.35 -18.09 -13.76
C SER A 96 -8.23 -19.61 -13.60
N ASP A 97 -7.39 -20.24 -14.43
CA ASP A 97 -7.31 -21.70 -14.52
C ASP A 97 -6.09 -22.26 -13.78
N SER A 98 -5.35 -21.42 -13.04
CA SER A 98 -4.16 -21.85 -12.30
C SER A 98 -4.56 -22.48 -10.97
N SER A 99 -4.86 -23.79 -10.98
CA SER A 99 -5.12 -24.59 -9.78
C SER A 99 -3.88 -24.79 -8.87
N GLY A 100 -2.70 -24.38 -9.35
CA GLY A 100 -1.42 -24.51 -8.66
C GLY A 100 -1.24 -23.55 -7.47
N PRO A 101 -0.27 -23.85 -6.60
CA PRO A 101 0.14 -22.93 -5.54
C PRO A 101 0.57 -21.58 -6.13
N PHE A 102 0.54 -20.54 -5.31
CA PHE A 102 1.18 -19.28 -5.70
C PHE A 102 2.68 -19.53 -5.93
N GLU A 103 3.30 -18.68 -6.72
CA GLU A 103 4.75 -18.62 -6.81
C GLU A 103 5.25 -17.44 -5.97
N PRO A 104 6.40 -17.56 -5.29
CA PRO A 104 7.00 -16.42 -4.62
C PRO A 104 7.40 -15.38 -5.67
N VAL A 105 6.95 -14.14 -5.50
CA VAL A 105 7.22 -13.05 -6.42
C VAL A 105 7.58 -11.82 -5.60
N LYS A 106 8.73 -11.23 -5.90
CA LYS A 106 9.06 -9.87 -5.46
C LYS A 106 8.60 -8.90 -6.55
N GLY A 107 7.57 -8.13 -6.28
CA GLY A 107 6.95 -7.30 -7.30
C GLY A 107 7.87 -6.19 -7.79
N SER A 108 7.77 -5.86 -9.08
CA SER A 108 8.29 -4.59 -9.59
C SER A 108 7.40 -3.43 -9.14
N LEU A 109 7.97 -2.23 -9.09
CA LEU A 109 7.18 -1.01 -8.91
C LEU A 109 6.34 -0.76 -10.16
N MET A 110 5.04 -0.61 -9.96
CA MET A 110 4.05 -0.39 -11.00
C MET A 110 3.26 0.89 -10.72
N SER A 111 2.49 1.32 -11.70
CA SER A 111 1.81 2.61 -11.69
C SER A 111 0.43 2.51 -12.33
N CYS A 112 -0.59 3.04 -11.65
CA CYS A 112 -1.90 3.24 -12.26
C CYS A 112 -1.79 4.32 -13.36
N ARG A 113 -2.50 4.14 -14.48
CA ARG A 113 -2.54 5.12 -15.58
C ARG A 113 -3.51 6.28 -15.31
N HIS A 114 -4.49 6.05 -14.45
CA HIS A 114 -5.64 6.93 -14.23
C HIS A 114 -5.46 7.84 -13.02
N CYS A 115 -5.19 7.26 -11.85
CA CYS A 115 -4.94 8.01 -10.63
C CYS A 115 -3.45 8.02 -10.27
N PHE A 116 -3.07 8.94 -9.37
CA PHE A 116 -1.69 9.11 -8.91
C PHE A 116 -1.34 8.06 -7.85
N THR A 117 -1.36 6.79 -8.26
CA THR A 117 -1.05 5.63 -7.43
C THR A 117 0.13 4.85 -8.02
N ASP A 118 1.19 4.74 -7.24
CA ASP A 118 2.24 3.74 -7.44
C ASP A 118 2.02 2.57 -6.50
N TYR A 119 2.42 1.36 -6.91
CA TYR A 119 2.20 0.18 -6.11
C TYR A 119 3.22 -0.92 -6.39
N ARG A 120 3.35 -1.84 -5.45
CA ARG A 120 4.14 -3.06 -5.54
C ARG A 120 3.35 -4.19 -4.89
N ILE A 121 3.40 -5.37 -5.48
CA ILE A 121 2.77 -6.57 -4.93
C ILE A 121 3.83 -7.64 -4.74
N ASP A 122 4.02 -8.06 -3.49
CA ASP A 122 4.95 -9.12 -3.12
C ASP A 122 4.14 -10.35 -2.69
N VAL A 123 4.47 -11.52 -3.25
CA VAL A 123 3.88 -12.80 -2.88
C VAL A 123 4.96 -13.65 -2.25
N GLN A 124 4.72 -14.15 -1.04
CA GLN A 124 5.72 -14.93 -0.31
C GLN A 124 5.08 -16.03 0.50
N TRP A 125 5.79 -17.15 0.63
CA TRP A 125 5.47 -18.19 1.59
C TRP A 125 6.08 -17.85 2.95
N ARG A 126 5.28 -17.90 4.01
CA ARG A 126 5.74 -17.75 5.39
C ARG A 126 5.61 -19.08 6.13
N PRO A 127 6.70 -19.65 6.67
CA PRO A 127 6.62 -20.88 7.46
C PRO A 127 5.85 -20.62 8.76
N ARG A 128 5.19 -21.66 9.27
CA ARG A 128 4.51 -21.59 10.56
C ARG A 128 5.54 -21.46 11.68
N THR A 129 5.49 -20.35 12.40
CA THR A 129 6.37 -20.12 13.56
C THR A 129 5.82 -20.82 14.81
N ARG A 130 6.71 -21.21 15.74
CA ARG A 130 6.32 -21.83 17.03
C ARG A 130 5.42 -20.93 17.88
N MET A 131 5.57 -19.61 17.78
CA MET A 131 4.81 -18.68 18.62
C MET A 131 3.40 -18.40 18.09
N GLY A 132 3.06 -18.75 16.84
CA GLY A 132 1.68 -18.67 16.33
C GLY A 132 1.09 -17.27 16.10
N TRP A 133 1.74 -16.19 16.52
CA TRP A 133 1.25 -14.81 16.38
C TRP A 133 1.40 -14.22 14.97
N SER A 134 2.19 -14.84 14.09
CA SER A 134 2.46 -14.33 12.75
C SER A 134 1.67 -15.08 11.69
N PRO A 135 1.18 -14.38 10.64
CA PRO A 135 0.60 -15.02 9.46
C PRO A 135 1.55 -16.08 8.89
N TYR A 136 1.01 -17.26 8.57
CA TYR A 136 1.74 -18.36 7.92
C TYR A 136 1.01 -18.81 6.65
N GLY A 137 1.72 -19.54 5.81
CA GLY A 137 1.26 -19.88 4.47
C GLY A 137 1.56 -18.78 3.45
N TRP A 138 0.77 -18.71 2.39
CA TRP A 138 0.91 -17.67 1.38
C TRP A 138 0.41 -16.32 1.90
N VAL A 139 1.25 -15.30 1.75
CA VAL A 139 0.93 -13.91 2.07
C VAL A 139 1.14 -13.05 0.84
N ILE A 140 0.10 -12.33 0.43
CA ILE A 140 0.13 -11.35 -0.65
C ILE A 140 0.18 -9.97 0.00
N ARG A 141 1.33 -9.33 -0.10
CA ARG A 141 1.54 -7.97 0.39
C ARG A 141 1.35 -6.98 -0.75
N VAL A 142 0.40 -6.08 -0.60
CA VAL A 142 0.21 -4.95 -1.50
C VAL A 142 0.71 -3.69 -0.80
N THR A 143 1.77 -3.08 -1.32
CA THR A 143 2.22 -1.76 -0.88
C THR A 143 1.85 -0.74 -1.95
N ARG A 144 1.20 0.35 -1.56
CA ARG A 144 0.75 1.40 -2.46
C ARG A 144 1.08 2.79 -1.91
N TRP A 145 1.28 3.73 -2.82
CA TRP A 145 1.59 5.13 -2.56
C TRP A 145 0.65 5.99 -3.40
N HIS A 146 -0.12 6.83 -2.74
CA HIS A 146 -1.05 7.75 -3.36
C HIS A 146 -0.55 9.18 -3.18
N GLN A 147 -0.74 10.00 -4.20
CA GLN A 147 -0.72 11.46 -4.12
C GLN A 147 -2.15 11.94 -4.30
N LEU A 148 -2.72 12.50 -3.24
CA LEU A 148 -4.14 12.83 -3.13
C LEU A 148 -4.40 14.34 -3.33
N GLY A 149 -3.38 15.07 -3.77
CA GLY A 149 -3.44 16.51 -3.99
C GLY A 149 -3.50 17.29 -2.69
N SER A 150 -3.96 18.54 -2.78
CA SER A 150 -4.04 19.47 -1.65
C SER A 150 -5.12 19.08 -0.62
N CYS A 151 -6.10 18.25 -1.03
CA CYS A 151 -7.25 17.86 -0.22
C CYS A 151 -8.01 19.07 0.38
N ARG A 152 -8.01 20.20 -0.33
CA ARG A 152 -8.70 21.44 0.06
C ARG A 152 -10.05 21.60 -0.61
N SER A 153 -10.29 20.86 -1.69
CA SER A 153 -11.47 20.96 -2.52
C SER A 153 -11.89 19.56 -2.93
N PRO A 154 -13.20 19.23 -2.88
CA PRO A 154 -13.74 18.02 -3.49
C PRO A 154 -13.48 17.93 -5.00
N GLN A 155 -13.19 19.06 -5.65
CA GLN A 155 -12.83 19.17 -7.06
C GLN A 155 -11.32 18.94 -7.32
N ASP A 156 -10.52 18.63 -6.29
CA ASP A 156 -9.13 18.23 -6.49
C ASP A 156 -9.07 16.99 -7.38
N SER A 157 -8.55 17.16 -8.59
CA SER A 157 -8.56 16.10 -9.61
C SER A 157 -7.79 14.85 -9.17
N LYS A 158 -6.77 14.97 -8.31
CA LYS A 158 -6.00 13.82 -7.83
C LYS A 158 -6.83 12.99 -6.86
N TRP A 159 -7.54 13.65 -5.95
CA TRP A 159 -8.49 13.01 -5.05
C TRP A 159 -9.67 12.40 -5.82
N PHE A 160 -10.30 13.17 -6.70
CA PHE A 160 -11.45 12.72 -7.49
C PHE A 160 -11.09 11.50 -8.35
N ASN A 161 -9.96 11.56 -9.06
CA ASN A 161 -9.48 10.44 -9.86
C ASN A 161 -9.18 9.22 -9.00
N TYR A 162 -8.72 9.37 -7.75
CA TYR A 162 -8.52 8.23 -6.86
C TYR A 162 -9.85 7.60 -6.40
N ALA A 163 -10.84 8.43 -6.05
CA ALA A 163 -12.10 7.99 -5.47
C ALA A 163 -13.13 7.49 -6.50
N THR A 164 -13.08 7.97 -7.74
CA THR A 164 -14.03 7.56 -8.77
C THR A 164 -13.78 6.13 -9.24
N LYS A 165 -14.87 5.37 -9.42
CA LYS A 165 -14.85 4.08 -10.13
C LYS A 165 -15.12 4.25 -11.64
N ASN A 166 -15.68 5.40 -12.03
CA ASN A 166 -16.02 5.68 -13.41
C ASN A 166 -14.79 6.25 -14.13
N VAL A 167 -14.06 5.38 -14.84
CA VAL A 167 -12.89 5.75 -15.65
C VAL A 167 -13.23 6.83 -16.68
N GLY A 168 -14.45 6.82 -17.23
CA GLY A 168 -14.90 7.82 -18.22
C GLY A 168 -15.12 9.22 -17.64
N ALA A 169 -15.26 9.34 -16.31
CA ALA A 169 -15.41 10.64 -15.63
C ALA A 169 -14.06 11.29 -15.28
N ILE A 170 -12.93 10.63 -15.55
CA ILE A 170 -11.60 11.11 -15.20
C ILE A 170 -11.19 12.26 -16.13
N THR A 171 -10.97 13.44 -15.57
CA THR A 171 -10.69 14.66 -16.33
C THR A 171 -9.21 14.96 -16.51
N ALA A 172 -8.36 14.48 -15.60
CA ALA A 172 -6.91 14.74 -15.62
C ALA A 172 -6.12 13.46 -15.27
N PRO A 173 -6.13 12.44 -16.15
CA PRO A 173 -5.50 11.16 -15.83
C PRO A 173 -4.01 11.34 -15.58
N ARG A 174 -3.49 10.61 -14.61
CA ARG A 174 -2.09 10.66 -14.19
C ARG A 174 -1.11 10.55 -15.38
N VAL A 175 -1.39 9.68 -16.34
CA VAL A 175 -0.52 9.44 -17.50
C VAL A 175 -0.16 10.72 -18.27
N ASN A 176 -0.98 11.76 -18.19
CA ASN A 176 -0.75 13.03 -18.88
C ASN A 176 0.30 13.92 -18.19
N SER A 177 0.57 13.73 -16.89
CA SER A 177 1.36 14.67 -16.09
C SER A 177 2.36 14.03 -15.13
N CYS A 178 2.37 12.71 -14.97
CA CYS A 178 3.18 12.03 -13.98
C CYS A 178 3.69 10.67 -14.46
N THR A 179 5.01 10.60 -14.67
CA THR A 179 5.71 9.36 -15.08
C THR A 179 5.52 8.23 -14.05
N ALA A 180 5.66 6.98 -14.51
CA ALA A 180 5.62 5.82 -13.64
C ALA A 180 6.66 5.89 -12.50
N GLY A 181 6.25 5.49 -11.30
CA GLY A 181 7.08 5.49 -10.08
C GLY A 181 7.34 6.85 -9.43
N MET A 182 6.86 7.96 -10.00
CA MET A 182 7.15 9.30 -9.48
C MET A 182 6.56 9.55 -8.08
N VAL A 183 5.37 9.02 -7.77
CA VAL A 183 4.73 9.18 -6.45
C VAL A 183 5.56 8.47 -5.39
N TYR A 184 6.01 7.24 -5.68
CA TYR A 184 6.92 6.49 -4.82
C TYR A 184 8.26 7.21 -4.63
N ARG A 185 8.86 7.74 -5.71
CA ARG A 185 10.14 8.46 -5.63
C ARG A 185 10.04 9.69 -4.73
N ARG A 186 8.98 10.50 -4.89
CA ARG A 186 8.73 11.66 -4.02
C ARG A 186 8.54 11.25 -2.56
N TRP A 187 7.76 10.19 -2.32
CA TRP A 187 7.59 9.64 -0.97
C TRP A 187 8.92 9.27 -0.31
N ARG A 188 9.82 8.61 -1.05
CA ARG A 188 11.14 8.18 -0.58
C ARG A 188 12.14 9.32 -0.42
N GLY A 189 12.10 10.34 -1.29
CA GLY A 189 13.06 11.46 -1.27
C GLY A 189 13.14 12.15 0.10
N GLN A 190 12.00 12.28 0.79
CA GLN A 190 11.95 12.82 2.15
C GLN A 190 12.56 11.91 3.23
N ASP A 191 12.59 10.58 3.04
CA ASP A 191 13.30 9.69 3.97
C ASP A 191 14.82 9.90 3.88
N ALA A 192 15.34 10.29 2.70
CA ALA A 192 16.75 10.58 2.50
C ALA A 192 17.15 11.97 3.04
N GLU A 193 16.29 12.98 2.87
CA GLU A 193 16.50 14.32 3.44
C GLU A 193 16.36 14.33 4.96
N GLY A 194 15.46 13.50 5.52
CA GLY A 194 15.33 13.34 6.98
C GLY A 194 16.45 12.53 7.65
N ALA A 195 17.25 11.79 6.88
CA ALA A 195 18.46 11.11 7.34
C ALA A 195 19.72 11.99 7.22
N GLY A 196 19.57 13.22 6.72
CA GLY A 196 20.64 14.16 6.42
C GLY A 196 20.91 15.22 7.49
N VAL A 197 20.82 14.90 8.79
CA VAL A 197 21.48 15.67 9.86
C VAL A 197 21.88 14.74 11.01
N THR A 198 22.96 13.98 10.84
CA THR A 198 23.99 13.72 11.87
C THR A 198 25.22 13.17 11.16
N ASN A 199 26.00 14.05 10.53
CA ASN A 199 27.43 13.83 10.38
C ASN A 199 28.12 14.66 11.46
N LEU A 200 28.49 14.01 12.57
CA LEU A 200 29.73 14.29 13.26
C LEU A 200 30.36 12.94 13.60
N ALA A 201 31.52 12.70 12.98
CA ALA A 201 32.67 11.86 13.34
C ALA A 201 32.48 10.73 14.39
N GLY A 202 33.00 9.52 14.23
CA GLY A 202 33.94 8.96 13.26
C GLY A 202 34.04 7.45 13.52
N ASP A 203 34.81 6.78 12.65
CA ASP A 203 35.77 5.70 12.95
C ASP A 203 35.72 5.16 14.40
N ASP A 204 35.62 3.86 14.72
CA ASP A 204 36.37 2.75 14.13
C ASP A 204 35.59 1.44 14.32
N GLY A 205 35.70 0.53 13.35
CA GLY A 205 35.16 -0.83 13.47
C GLY A 205 35.87 -1.65 14.56
N ARG A 206 35.10 -2.32 15.42
CA ARG A 206 35.44 -3.63 15.99
C ARG A 206 34.21 -4.33 16.58
N PHE A 207 34.03 -5.57 16.15
CA PHE A 207 33.20 -6.57 16.81
C PHE A 207 33.65 -6.76 18.26
N VAL A 208 32.71 -6.82 19.20
CA VAL A 208 32.89 -7.50 20.48
C VAL A 208 31.61 -8.27 20.80
N GLU A 209 31.71 -9.60 20.71
CA GLU A 209 30.81 -10.54 21.41
C GLU A 209 30.89 -10.27 22.91
N LEU A 210 29.76 -10.27 23.60
CA LEU A 210 29.74 -10.52 25.03
C LEU A 210 28.70 -11.60 25.35
N SER A 211 29.22 -12.82 25.43
CA SER A 211 28.70 -13.92 26.22
C SER A 211 28.91 -13.60 27.70
N ARG A 212 27.84 -13.69 28.50
CA ARG A 212 27.77 -14.44 29.77
C ARG A 212 26.34 -14.44 30.28
#